data_AF-A0A7Y6G993-F1
#
_entry.id   AF-A0A7Y6G993-F1
#
_cell.length_a   1.000
_cell.length_b   1.000
_cell.length_c   1.000
_cell.angle_alpha   90.00
_cell.angle_beta   90.00
_cell.angle_gamma   90.00
#
_symmetry.space_group_name_H-M   'P 1'
#
loop_
_entity.id
_entity.type
_entity.pdbx_description
1 polymer ?
#
loop_
_entity_poly.entity_id
_entity_poly.type
_entity_poly.pdbx_seq_one_letter_code
_entity_poly.pdbx_strand_id
1 'polypeptide(L)'
;MATDARPTAGTVAVAETRLTGTQQVSGTFDGGQARFTGAGALDGADRAPLFELADGAVLKNVIIGAPAADGVHCLGSCTLENVFWEDTGDDAATFLGASEAATYVVRGGGAPETADRVFRVRGAGTLTVRDFEVSGSRQGDSR
;
A
#
# COMPACT_ATOMS: atom_id res chain seq x y z
N MET A 1 -5.15 -31.70 -1.11
CA MET A 1 -6.52 -31.16 -0.91
C MET A 1 -6.38 -29.66 -0.93
N ALA A 2 -7.06 -28.97 -1.85
CA ALA A 2 -6.98 -27.52 -1.96
C ALA A 2 -7.62 -26.91 -0.70
N THR A 3 -6.79 -26.30 0.15
CA THR A 3 -7.29 -25.46 1.23
C THR A 3 -7.70 -24.14 0.58
N ASP A 4 -9.00 -23.99 0.38
CA ASP A 4 -9.61 -22.75 -0.06
C ASP A 4 -9.46 -21.74 1.08
N ALA A 5 -8.41 -20.91 1.01
CA ALA A 5 -8.22 -19.80 1.92
C ALA A 5 -9.39 -18.84 1.68
N ARG A 6 -10.31 -18.76 2.65
CA ARG A 6 -11.45 -17.85 2.57
C ARG A 6 -10.91 -16.44 2.37
N PRO A 7 -11.20 -15.76 1.23
CA PRO A 7 -10.66 -14.43 0.99
C PRO A 7 -11.17 -13.49 2.08
N THR A 8 -10.25 -12.81 2.76
CA THR A 8 -10.58 -11.70 3.67
C THR A 8 -11.32 -10.65 2.84
N ALA A 9 -12.43 -10.11 3.36
CA ALA A 9 -13.22 -9.14 2.60
C ALA A 9 -12.32 -7.92 2.24
N GLY A 10 -12.02 -7.75 0.95
CA GLY A 10 -11.13 -6.69 0.43
C GLY A 10 -9.97 -7.13 -0.47
N THR A 11 -9.65 -8.44 -0.53
CA THR A 11 -8.47 -8.94 -1.30
C THR A 11 -8.77 -9.52 -2.68
N VAL A 12 -10.01 -9.47 -3.18
CA VAL A 12 -10.33 -9.94 -4.53
C VAL A 12 -10.22 -8.79 -5.52
N ALA A 13 -9.14 -8.79 -6.29
CA ALA A 13 -8.93 -7.79 -7.34
C ALA A 13 -9.91 -7.98 -8.51
N VAL A 14 -10.48 -6.89 -9.00
CA VAL A 14 -11.38 -6.90 -10.17
C VAL A 14 -10.63 -6.75 -11.51
N ALA A 15 -9.38 -6.28 -11.45
CA ALA A 15 -8.47 -6.10 -12.56
C ALA A 15 -7.02 -6.10 -12.06
N GLU A 16 -6.05 -6.21 -12.97
CA GLU A 16 -4.61 -6.10 -12.64
C GLU A 16 -3.91 -5.14 -13.62
N THR A 17 -3.11 -4.23 -13.08
CA THR A 17 -2.29 -3.27 -13.83
C THR A 17 -0.84 -3.40 -13.40
N ARG A 18 0.07 -3.55 -14.37
CA ARG A 18 1.52 -3.52 -14.13
C ARG A 18 2.04 -2.11 -14.40
N LEU A 19 2.65 -1.50 -13.39
CA LEU A 19 3.30 -0.20 -13.47
C LEU A 19 4.78 -0.39 -13.81
N THR A 20 5.24 0.20 -14.91
CA THR A 20 6.65 0.20 -15.31
C THR A 20 7.44 1.39 -14.76
N GLY A 21 6.78 2.26 -14.00
CA GLY A 21 7.32 3.44 -13.35
C GLY A 21 6.32 4.01 -12.34
N THR A 22 6.79 4.87 -11.44
CA THR A 22 5.98 5.41 -10.34
C THR A 22 4.74 6.14 -10.85
N GLN A 23 3.57 5.75 -10.34
CA GLN A 23 2.32 6.42 -10.60
C GLN A 23 2.20 7.65 -9.70
N GLN A 24 2.30 8.83 -10.32
CA GLN A 24 2.15 10.12 -9.67
C GLN A 24 0.66 10.45 -9.42
N VAL A 25 0.32 10.94 -8.23
CA VAL A 25 -1.07 11.27 -7.84
C VAL A 25 -1.11 12.62 -7.11
N SER A 26 -1.85 13.61 -7.64
CA SER A 26 -2.01 14.94 -7.02
C SER A 26 -3.42 15.27 -6.55
N GLY A 27 -4.39 14.39 -6.83
CA GLY A 27 -5.77 14.51 -6.40
C GLY A 27 -6.26 13.18 -5.84
N THR A 28 -7.46 12.74 -6.22
CA THR A 28 -7.96 11.41 -5.89
C THR A 28 -7.68 10.41 -7.01
N PHE A 29 -7.00 9.32 -6.67
CA PHE A 29 -6.94 8.12 -7.48
C PHE A 29 -7.82 7.04 -6.86
N ASP A 30 -8.88 6.64 -7.58
CA ASP A 30 -9.70 5.48 -7.23
C ASP A 30 -9.30 4.30 -8.12
N GLY A 31 -8.67 3.30 -7.51
CA GLY A 31 -8.25 2.08 -8.21
C GLY A 31 -9.40 1.12 -8.54
N GLY A 32 -10.61 1.36 -8.02
CA GLY A 32 -11.77 0.53 -8.29
C GLY A 32 -11.61 -0.92 -7.84
N GLN A 33 -10.84 -1.17 -6.79
CA GLN A 33 -10.43 -2.51 -6.32
C GLN A 33 -9.51 -3.26 -7.30
N ALA A 34 -8.82 -2.56 -8.20
CA ALA A 34 -7.81 -3.17 -9.05
C ALA A 34 -6.51 -3.44 -8.28
N ARG A 35 -5.80 -4.49 -8.71
CA ARG A 35 -4.44 -4.81 -8.27
C ARG A 35 -3.42 -4.06 -9.10
N PHE A 36 -2.40 -3.52 -8.43
CA PHE A 36 -1.27 -2.84 -9.01
C PHE A 36 0.02 -3.53 -8.58
N THR A 37 0.90 -3.81 -9.53
CA THR A 37 2.20 -4.45 -9.29
C THR A 37 3.29 -3.71 -10.07
N GLY A 38 4.52 -3.80 -9.59
CA GLY A 38 5.70 -3.26 -10.29
C GLY A 38 6.15 -4.16 -11.44
N ALA A 39 6.83 -3.54 -12.41
CA ALA A 39 7.56 -4.21 -13.47
C ALA A 39 8.74 -3.33 -13.93
N GLY A 40 9.76 -3.92 -14.54
CA GLY A 40 10.90 -3.18 -15.07
C GLY A 40 11.63 -2.42 -13.96
N ALA A 41 11.71 -1.09 -14.04
CA ALA A 41 12.39 -0.29 -13.01
C ALA A 41 11.79 -0.46 -11.59
N LEU A 42 10.57 -0.98 -11.47
CA LEU A 42 9.88 -1.23 -10.20
C LEU A 42 9.92 -2.71 -9.75
N ASP A 43 10.67 -3.59 -10.44
CA ASP A 43 10.87 -4.99 -10.02
C ASP A 43 12.24 -5.24 -9.35
N GLY A 44 13.06 -4.21 -9.22
CA GLY A 44 14.43 -4.27 -8.70
C GLY A 44 14.66 -3.59 -7.36
N ALA A 45 15.94 -3.39 -7.01
CA ALA A 45 16.37 -2.78 -5.74
C ALA A 45 16.24 -1.25 -5.71
N ASP A 46 15.79 -0.63 -6.81
CA ASP A 46 15.56 0.80 -6.86
C ASP A 46 14.39 1.13 -5.93
N ARG A 47 14.64 1.99 -4.93
CA ARG A 47 13.68 2.36 -3.88
C ARG A 47 12.62 3.35 -4.36
N ALA A 48 12.18 3.21 -5.60
CA ALA A 48 11.08 3.97 -6.15
C ALA A 48 9.75 3.39 -5.66
N PRO A 49 8.78 4.23 -5.26
CA PRO A 49 7.45 3.74 -4.88
C PRO A 49 6.63 3.35 -6.12
N LEU A 50 5.64 2.48 -5.93
CA LEU A 50 4.59 2.24 -6.92
C LEU A 50 3.73 3.49 -7.11
N PHE A 51 3.36 4.14 -6.00
CA PHE A 51 2.57 5.36 -6.00
C PHE A 51 3.27 6.48 -5.23
N GLU A 52 3.35 7.65 -5.84
CA GLU A 52 3.84 8.86 -5.19
C GLU A 52 2.72 9.90 -5.14
N LEU A 53 2.34 10.27 -3.92
CA LEU A 53 1.21 11.13 -3.62
C LEU A 53 1.73 12.52 -3.27
N ALA A 54 1.31 13.52 -4.03
CA ALA A 54 1.52 14.92 -3.68
C ALA A 54 0.71 15.30 -2.43
N ASP A 55 1.04 16.46 -1.84
CA ASP A 55 0.30 17.00 -0.70
C ASP A 55 -1.19 17.15 -1.02
N GLY A 56 -2.03 16.61 -0.12
CA GLY A 56 -3.49 16.57 -0.24
C GLY A 56 -4.06 15.39 -1.04
N ALA A 57 -3.23 14.52 -1.62
CA ALA A 57 -3.71 13.43 -2.48
C ALA A 57 -4.40 12.29 -1.70
N VAL A 58 -5.29 11.59 -2.41
CA VAL A 58 -6.05 10.44 -1.90
C VAL A 58 -5.83 9.25 -2.81
N LEU A 59 -5.40 8.12 -2.24
CA LEU A 59 -5.37 6.83 -2.90
C LEU A 59 -6.47 5.95 -2.29
N LYS A 60 -7.37 5.42 -3.11
CA LYS A 60 -8.44 4.57 -2.60
C LYS A 60 -8.81 3.37 -3.45
N ASN A 61 -9.31 2.32 -2.79
CA ASN A 61 -9.74 1.07 -3.41
C ASN A 61 -8.63 0.46 -4.30
N VAL A 62 -7.46 0.28 -3.71
CA VAL A 62 -6.26 -0.22 -4.41
C VAL A 62 -5.78 -1.48 -3.72
N ILE A 63 -5.42 -2.49 -4.49
CA ILE A 63 -4.67 -3.66 -4.01
C ILE A 63 -3.24 -3.54 -4.55
N ILE A 64 -2.25 -3.68 -3.68
CA ILE A 64 -0.82 -3.63 -4.00
C ILE A 64 -0.28 -5.05 -3.90
N GLY A 65 0.14 -5.60 -5.04
CA GLY A 65 0.68 -6.96 -5.13
C GLY A 65 2.18 -6.97 -5.40
N ALA A 66 2.77 -8.16 -5.43
CA ALA A 66 4.19 -8.36 -5.71
C ALA A 66 4.52 -8.19 -7.21
N PRO A 67 5.66 -7.55 -7.57
CA PRO A 67 6.55 -6.81 -6.67
C PRO A 67 5.92 -5.47 -6.25
N ALA A 68 5.99 -5.16 -4.96
CA ALA A 68 5.40 -3.94 -4.39
C ALA A 68 6.33 -2.70 -4.44
N ALA A 69 7.57 -2.86 -4.93
CA ALA A 69 8.62 -1.83 -4.90
C ALA A 69 8.80 -1.24 -3.47
N ASP A 70 8.98 0.09 -3.33
CA ASP A 70 8.97 0.78 -2.02
C ASP A 70 7.55 1.28 -1.64
N GLY A 71 6.51 0.59 -2.12
CA GLY A 71 5.11 0.81 -1.76
C GLY A 71 4.55 2.17 -2.17
N VAL A 72 3.96 2.88 -1.21
CA VAL A 72 3.32 4.19 -1.41
C VAL A 72 4.10 5.29 -0.68
N HIS A 73 4.46 6.37 -1.37
CA HIS A 73 5.07 7.54 -0.73
C HIS A 73 4.08 8.71 -0.66
N CYS A 74 3.93 9.30 0.52
CA CYS A 74 3.19 10.56 0.69
C CYS A 74 4.17 11.72 0.89
N LEU A 75 4.27 12.62 -0.09
CA LEU A 75 5.17 13.79 -0.07
C LEU A 75 4.67 14.95 0.81
N GLY A 76 3.41 14.88 1.26
CA GLY A 76 2.75 15.81 2.16
C GLY A 76 1.58 15.11 2.84
N SER A 77 0.58 15.87 3.28
CA SER A 77 -0.68 15.29 3.77
C SER A 77 -1.26 14.34 2.74
N CYS A 78 -1.80 13.21 3.17
CA CYS A 78 -2.39 12.23 2.24
C CYS A 78 -3.44 11.38 2.92
N THR A 79 -4.33 10.78 2.13
CA THR A 79 -5.28 9.77 2.61
C THR A 79 -5.12 8.47 1.83
N LEU A 80 -4.93 7.37 2.56
CA LEU A 80 -5.00 6.01 2.04
C LEU A 80 -6.32 5.40 2.55
N GLU A 81 -7.29 5.23 1.66
CA GLU A 81 -8.62 4.72 2.00
C GLU A 81 -8.90 3.38 1.33
N ASN A 82 -9.16 2.32 2.10
CA ASN A 82 -9.43 0.98 1.55
C ASN A 82 -8.29 0.50 0.62
N VAL A 83 -7.04 0.59 1.10
CA VAL A 83 -5.84 0.13 0.38
C VAL A 83 -5.34 -1.16 1.03
N PHE A 84 -5.18 -2.21 0.24
CA PHE A 84 -4.68 -3.51 0.70
C PHE A 84 -3.30 -3.80 0.11
N TRP A 85 -2.39 -4.26 0.95
CA TRP A 85 -1.10 -4.79 0.53
C TRP A 85 -1.17 -6.32 0.64
N GLU A 86 -0.86 -7.01 -0.45
CA GLU A 86 -0.59 -8.45 -0.47
C GLU A 86 0.91 -8.71 -0.25
N ASP A 87 1.74 -7.75 -0.67
CA ASP A 87 3.17 -7.67 -0.45
C ASP A 87 3.51 -6.23 -0.03
N THR A 88 4.36 -6.08 0.98
CA THR A 88 4.79 -4.77 1.47
C THR A 88 6.09 -4.28 0.85
N GLY A 89 6.82 -5.10 0.10
CA GLY A 89 8.14 -4.71 -0.41
C GLY A 89 9.10 -4.31 0.74
N ASP A 90 9.81 -3.20 0.59
CA ASP A 90 10.62 -2.60 1.69
C ASP A 90 9.73 -1.85 2.70
N ASP A 91 8.68 -1.17 2.23
CA ASP A 91 7.67 -0.47 3.02
C ASP A 91 6.31 -0.50 2.35
N ALA A 92 5.23 -0.76 3.10
CA ALA A 92 3.89 -0.64 2.54
C ALA A 92 3.55 0.83 2.21
N ALA A 93 3.78 1.74 3.17
CA ALA A 93 3.74 3.18 2.93
C ALA A 93 4.79 3.97 3.74
N THR A 94 5.37 4.98 3.09
CA THR A 94 6.29 5.95 3.69
C THR A 94 5.72 7.36 3.68
N PHE A 95 5.71 8.02 4.83
CA PHE A 95 5.19 9.38 5.01
C PHE A 95 6.34 10.37 5.13
N LEU A 96 6.42 11.33 4.19
CA LEU A 96 7.58 12.18 3.91
C LEU A 96 7.29 13.68 4.00
N GLY A 97 6.11 14.10 4.47
CA GLY A 97 5.73 15.50 4.56
C GLY A 97 6.72 16.33 5.38
N ALA A 98 6.99 17.55 4.92
CA ALA A 98 7.98 18.44 5.55
C ALA A 98 7.39 19.37 6.63
N SER A 99 6.06 19.39 6.79
CA SER A 99 5.35 20.29 7.71
C SER A 99 4.83 19.55 8.94
N GLU A 100 4.96 20.13 10.13
CA GLU A 100 4.33 19.62 11.36
C GLU A 100 2.79 19.60 11.27
N ALA A 101 2.22 20.42 10.37
CA ALA A 101 0.78 20.41 10.09
C ALA A 101 0.36 19.33 9.09
N ALA A 102 1.30 18.54 8.53
CA ALA A 102 0.97 17.47 7.60
C ALA A 102 0.15 16.38 8.31
N THR A 103 -0.90 15.92 7.64
CA THR A 103 -1.80 14.89 8.16
C THR A 103 -1.82 13.69 7.23
N TYR A 104 -1.44 12.52 7.76
CA TYR A 104 -1.53 11.26 7.04
C TYR A 104 -2.67 10.45 7.62
N VAL A 105 -3.63 10.07 6.79
CA VAL A 105 -4.79 9.29 7.22
C VAL A 105 -4.78 7.96 6.51
N VAL A 106 -4.77 6.88 7.29
CA VAL A 106 -5.06 5.53 6.80
C VAL A 106 -6.40 5.12 7.36
N ARG A 107 -7.33 4.76 6.47
CA ARG A 107 -8.70 4.37 6.83
C ARG A 107 -9.14 3.12 6.08
N GLY A 108 -9.42 2.04 6.79
CA GLY A 108 -9.70 0.76 6.15
C GLY A 108 -8.44 0.13 5.54
N GLY A 109 -8.63 -0.97 4.81
CA GLY A 109 -7.53 -1.67 4.15
C GLY A 109 -6.80 -2.66 5.06
N GLY A 110 -5.66 -3.16 4.60
CA GLY A 110 -4.90 -4.14 5.38
C GLY A 110 -3.57 -4.55 4.76
N ALA A 111 -2.75 -5.25 5.55
CA ALA A 111 -1.45 -5.78 5.14
C ALA A 111 -1.23 -7.19 5.72
N PRO A 112 -0.32 -8.00 5.13
CA PRO A 112 -0.03 -9.33 5.67
C PRO A 112 0.65 -9.24 7.04
N GLU A 113 0.36 -10.20 7.93
CA GLU A 113 1.02 -10.28 9.25
C GLU A 113 2.53 -10.62 9.17
N THR A 114 3.01 -11.04 8.00
CA THR A 114 4.44 -11.24 7.70
C THR A 114 5.15 -9.95 7.25
N ALA A 115 4.45 -8.81 7.18
CA ALA A 115 5.07 -7.54 6.83
C ALA A 115 6.09 -7.11 7.88
N ASP A 116 7.33 -6.86 7.47
CA ASP A 116 8.37 -6.33 8.36
C ASP A 116 8.05 -4.87 8.75
N ARG A 117 7.75 -4.02 7.76
CA ARG A 117 7.41 -2.61 7.96
C ARG A 117 6.21 -2.17 7.13
N VAL A 118 5.07 -1.99 7.81
CA VAL A 118 3.83 -1.52 7.16
C VAL A 118 3.86 -0.01 6.96
N PHE A 119 4.05 0.76 8.03
CA PHE A 119 4.04 2.22 7.99
C PHE A 119 5.33 2.81 8.52
N ARG A 120 6.00 3.61 7.67
CA ARG A 120 7.23 4.31 8.01
C ARG A 120 7.00 5.82 7.97
N VAL A 121 7.05 6.48 9.12
CA VAL A 121 7.04 7.95 9.20
C VAL A 121 8.49 8.45 9.21
N ARG A 122 8.88 9.20 8.19
CA ARG A 122 10.21 9.82 8.06
C ARG A 122 10.17 11.34 8.02
N GLY A 123 9.06 11.91 7.55
CA GLY A 123 8.79 13.34 7.59
C GLY A 123 8.21 13.82 8.92
N ALA A 124 7.89 15.10 8.98
CA ALA A 124 7.12 15.72 10.05
C ALA A 124 5.62 15.36 9.94
N GLY A 125 4.82 15.78 10.92
CA GLY A 125 3.37 15.63 10.89
C GLY A 125 2.84 14.41 11.65
N THR A 126 1.56 14.11 11.47
CA THR A 126 0.84 13.10 12.28
C THR A 126 0.20 12.03 11.41
N LEU A 127 0.52 10.76 11.68
CA LEU A 127 -0.15 9.60 11.11
C LEU A 127 -1.32 9.16 12.00
N THR A 128 -2.51 9.06 11.41
CA THR A 128 -3.70 8.47 12.03
C THR A 128 -4.11 7.22 11.26
N VAL A 129 -4.17 6.08 11.95
CA VAL A 129 -4.61 4.79 11.37
C VAL A 129 -5.92 4.37 12.02
N ARG A 130 -6.93 4.03 11.21
CA ARG A 130 -8.25 3.59 11.66
C ARG A 130 -8.74 2.44 10.78
N ASP A 131 -9.40 1.47 11.41
CA ASP A 131 -10.05 0.35 10.71
C ASP A 131 -9.10 -0.45 9.79
N PHE A 132 -7.80 -0.47 10.09
CA PHE A 132 -6.77 -1.18 9.31
C PHE A 132 -6.55 -2.58 9.89
N GLU A 133 -6.62 -3.60 9.05
CA GLU A 133 -6.44 -4.99 9.46
C GLU A 133 -5.06 -5.53 9.06
N VAL A 134 -4.31 -6.03 10.03
CA VAL A 134 -3.14 -6.87 9.75
C VAL A 134 -3.60 -8.32 9.90
N SER A 135 -3.51 -9.10 8.81
CA SER A 135 -4.02 -10.47 8.80
C SER A 135 -3.13 -11.41 7.99
N GLY A 136 -3.12 -12.68 8.38
CA GLY A 136 -2.64 -13.78 7.58
C GLY A 136 -3.04 -15.12 8.20
N SER A 137 -3.41 -16.06 7.35
CA SER A 137 -3.22 -17.46 7.70
C SER A 137 -1.73 -17.75 7.66
N ARG A 138 -1.17 -18.39 8.69
CA ARG A 138 0.11 -19.13 8.54
C ARG A 138 0.02 -19.98 7.27
N GLN A 139 0.71 -19.56 6.20
CA GLN A 139 1.04 -20.48 5.13
C GLN A 139 2.15 -21.39 5.69
N GLY A 140 1.74 -22.56 6.18
CA GLY A 140 2.64 -23.64 6.58
C GLY A 140 3.08 -23.64 8.03
N ASP A 141 2.21 -24.11 8.94
CA ASP A 141 2.68 -25.06 9.95
C ASP A 141 1.87 -26.34 9.77
N SER A 142 2.52 -27.33 9.18
CA SER A 142 2.00 -28.68 9.03
C SER A 142 3.14 -29.65 9.28
N ARG A 143 3.56 -29.73 10.55
CA ARG A 143 4.40 -30.79 11.13
C ARG A 143 5.86 -30.82 10.70
#